data_AF-A0A9P4J4H1-F1
#
_entry.id   AF-A0A9P4J4H1-F1
#
_cell.length_a   1.000
_cell.length_b   1.000
_cell.length_c   1.000
_cell.angle_alpha   90.00
_cell.angle_beta   90.00
_cell.angle_gamma   90.00
#
_symmetry.space_group_name_H-M   'P 1'
#
loop_
_entity.id
_entity.type
_entity.pdbx_description
1 polymer ?
#
loop_
_entity_poly.entity_id
_entity_poly.type
_entity_poly.pdbx_seq_one_letter_code
_entity_poly.pdbx_strand_id
1 'polypeptide(L)' 'MVVKYDLLGRKIGSHQLAMAVLGSIFGGVYIGTRGGSSKQAQQTPPIQASSKDEENFIQEFLKEADAKPAKH' A
#
# COMPACT_ATOMS: atom_id res chain seq x y z
N MET A 1 5.41 -38.98 13.09
CA MET A 1 6.64 -38.48 13.73
C MET A 1 6.85 -37.04 13.28
N VAL A 2 6.96 -36.07 14.19
CA VAL A 2 7.21 -34.65 13.82
C VAL A 2 8.67 -34.49 13.46
N VAL A 3 8.94 -34.00 12.25
CA VAL A 3 10.30 -33.72 11.77
C VAL A 3 10.85 -32.53 12.55
N LYS A 4 12.07 -32.65 13.09
CA LYS A 4 12.74 -31.59 13.84
C LYS A 4 13.98 -31.16 13.06
N TYR A 5 14.20 -29.86 12.97
CA TYR A 5 15.38 -29.27 12.34
C TYR A 5 16.27 -28.65 13.41
N ASP A 6 17.59 -28.86 13.29
CA ASP A 6 18.58 -28.22 14.15
C ASP A 6 18.85 -26.81 13.61
N LEU A 7 18.33 -25.81 14.34
CA LEU A 7 18.47 -24.40 14.01
C LEU A 7 19.17 -23.71 15.18
N LEU A 8 20.31 -23.07 14.90
CA LEU A 8 21.11 -22.35 15.91
C LEU A 8 21.40 -23.19 17.18
N GLY A 9 21.66 -24.50 17.01
CA GLY A 9 21.93 -25.43 18.12
C GLY A 9 20.69 -25.90 18.89
N ARG A 10 19.47 -25.58 18.44
CA ARG A 10 18.21 -26.03 19.06
C ARG A 10 17.36 -26.81 18.07
N LYS A 11 16.78 -27.92 18.53
CA LYS A 11 15.82 -28.74 17.77
C LYS A 11 14.47 -28.03 17.72
N ILE A 12 14.05 -27.52 16.57
CA ILE A 12 12.74 -26.88 16.36
C ILE A 12 11.85 -27.83 15.57
N GLY A 13 10.60 -28.01 16.00
CA GLY A 13 9.62 -28.83 15.28
C GLY A 13 9.18 -28.18 13.97
N SER A 14 8.99 -28.98 12.92
CA SER A 14 8.63 -28.53 11.57
C SER A 14 7.40 -27.63 11.54
N HIS A 15 6.36 -27.94 12.33
CA HIS A 15 5.15 -27.14 12.39
C HIS A 15 5.38 -25.75 13.00
N GLN A 16 6.19 -25.66 14.05
CA GLN A 16 6.49 -24.37 14.68
C GLN A 16 7.35 -23.51 13.76
N LEU A 17 8.31 -24.13 13.06
CA LEU A 17 9.12 -23.45 12.06
C LEU A 17 8.27 -22.92 10.91
N ALA A 18 7.37 -23.75 10.37
CA ALA A 18 6.48 -23.34 9.27
C ALA A 18 5.56 -22.19 9.69
N MET A 19 4.96 -22.26 10.87
CA MET A 19 4.09 -21.17 11.38
C MET A 19 4.86 -19.88 11.62
N ALA A 20 6.11 -19.96 12.10
CA ALA A 20 6.96 -18.79 12.29
C ALA A 20 7.33 -18.11 10.97
N VAL A 21 7.68 -18.89 9.93
CA VAL A 21 8.00 -18.36 8.60
C VAL A 21 6.78 -17.74 7.93
N LEU A 22 5.63 -18.41 7.99
CA LEU A 22 4.39 -17.85 7.43
C LEU A 22 3.99 -16.57 8.19
N GLY A 23 4.01 -16.60 9.51
CA GLY A 23 3.71 -15.44 10.35
C GLY A 23 4.66 -14.26 10.12
N SER A 24 5.96 -14.51 9.91
CA SER A 24 6.93 -13.43 9.64
C SER A 24 6.75 -12.82 8.26
N ILE A 25 6.41 -13.62 7.24
CA ILE A 25 6.11 -13.12 5.90
C ILE A 25 4.83 -12.27 5.94
N PHE A 26 3.72 -12.80 6.47
CA PHE A 26 2.45 -12.05 6.53
C PHE A 26 2.55 -10.83 7.44
N GLY A 27 3.20 -10.94 8.60
CA GLY A 27 3.42 -9.83 9.51
C GLY A 27 4.36 -8.77 8.94
N GLY A 28 5.42 -9.20 8.25
CA GLY A 28 6.39 -8.32 7.59
C GLY A 28 5.78 -7.58 6.41
N VAL A 29 5.00 -8.26 5.56
CA VAL A 29 4.22 -7.62 4.49
C VAL A 29 3.22 -6.66 5.11
N TYR A 30 2.44 -7.07 6.10
CA TYR A 30 1.46 -6.19 6.75
C TYR A 30 2.12 -4.94 7.33
N ILE A 31 3.24 -5.04 8.05
CA ILE A 31 3.95 -3.87 8.58
C ILE A 31 4.52 -3.01 7.45
N GLY A 32 5.10 -3.62 6.41
CA GLY A 32 5.67 -2.92 5.26
C GLY A 32 4.63 -2.22 4.39
N THR A 33 3.42 -2.77 4.26
CA THR A 33 2.32 -2.22 3.46
C THR A 33 1.33 -1.39 4.28
N ARG A 34 1.34 -1.50 5.61
CA ARG A 34 0.50 -0.69 6.52
C ARG A 34 0.94 0.77 6.59
N GLY A 35 1.86 1.19 5.72
CA GLY A 35 2.17 2.58 5.35
C GLY A 35 1.41 3.62 6.16
N GLY A 36 2.11 4.21 7.13
CA GLY A 36 1.57 5.30 7.94
C GLY A 36 0.89 6.32 7.05
N SER A 37 -0.22 6.89 7.54
CA SER A 37 -1.05 7.88 6.85
C SER A 37 -0.28 9.15 6.45
N SER A 38 0.72 9.08 5.58
CA SER A 38 0.95 10.16 4.63
C SER A 38 -0.15 10.00 3.61
N LYS A 39 -1.23 10.73 3.90
CA LYS A 39 -2.29 11.18 2.98
C LYS A 39 -2.01 10.71 1.57
N GLN A 40 -2.91 9.92 1.00
CA GLN A 40 -3.07 9.89 -0.45
C GLN A 40 -3.18 11.36 -0.88
N ALA A 41 -2.06 11.98 -1.23
CA ALA A 41 -2.07 13.16 -2.04
C ALA A 41 -2.72 12.64 -3.31
N GLN A 42 -3.97 13.07 -3.51
CA GLN A 42 -4.74 12.88 -4.73
C GLN A 42 -3.72 12.83 -5.86
N GLN A 43 -3.51 11.66 -6.45
CA GLN A 43 -2.47 11.45 -7.46
C GLN A 43 -2.99 12.03 -8.78
N THR A 44 -3.42 13.29 -8.76
CA THR A 44 -3.61 14.08 -9.95
C THR A 44 -2.21 14.41 -10.46
N PRO A 45 -1.88 14.12 -11.73
CA PRO A 45 -0.62 14.56 -12.30
C PRO A 45 -0.49 16.08 -12.04
N PRO A 46 0.71 16.57 -11.67
CA PRO A 46 0.92 17.99 -11.45
C PRO A 46 0.38 18.76 -12.66
N ILE A 47 -0.56 19.68 -12.44
CA ILE A 47 -1.14 20.53 -13.50
C ILE A 47 -0.05 21.53 -13.90
N GLN A 48 0.93 21.08 -14.68
CA GLN A 48 1.98 21.91 -15.23
C GLN A 48 1.42 22.56 -16.51
N ALA A 49 0.55 23.53 -16.35
CA ALA A 49 0.09 24.33 -17.48
C ALA A 49 1.15 25.38 -17.82
N SER A 50 1.39 25.64 -19.11
CA SER A 50 2.36 26.67 -19.53
C SER A 50 1.93 28.09 -19.15
N SER A 51 0.71 28.29 -18.64
CA SER A 51 0.12 29.57 -18.25
C SER A 51 -0.83 29.43 -17.07
N LYS A 52 -0.86 30.43 -16.18
CA LYS A 52 -1.69 30.45 -14.96
C LYS A 52 -3.20 30.37 -15.23
N ASP A 53 -3.63 30.85 -16.39
CA ASP A 53 -5.04 30.83 -16.79
C ASP A 53 -5.54 29.40 -17.09
N GLU A 54 -4.72 28.64 -17.82
CA GLU A 54 -4.99 27.24 -18.13
C GLU A 54 -5.01 26.36 -16.86
N GLU A 55 -4.14 26.64 -15.89
CA GLU A 55 -4.14 25.92 -14.61
C GLU A 55 -5.46 26.12 -13.85
N ASN A 56 -5.96 27.36 -13.79
CA ASN A 56 -7.25 27.67 -13.14
C ASN A 56 -8.42 26.99 -13.86
N PHE A 57 -8.45 27.03 -15.19
CA PHE A 57 -9.47 26.36 -15.99
C PHE A 57 -9.51 24.85 -15.73
N ILE A 58 -8.34 24.20 -15.70
CA ILE A 58 -8.27 22.74 -15.45
C ILE A 58 -8.71 22.41 -14.01
N GLN A 59 -8.38 23.25 -13.03
CA GLN A 59 -8.84 23.07 -11.64
C GLN A 59 -10.36 23.20 -11.52
N GLU A 60 -10.96 24.19 -12.19
CA GLU A 60 -12.42 24.36 -12.22
C GLU A 60 -13.12 23.21 -12.95
N PHE A 61 -12.57 22.78 -14.09
CA PHE A 61 -13.10 21.64 -14.85
C PHE A 61 -13.08 20.34 -14.03
N LEU A 62 -11.97 20.04 -13.35
CA LEU A 62 -11.86 18.86 -12.48
C LEU A 62 -12.83 18.94 -11.30
N LYS A 63 -12.96 20.12 -10.69
CA LYS A 63 -13.91 20.36 -9.60
C LYS A 63 -15.36 20.16 -10.04
N GLU A 64 -15.71 20.59 -11.26
CA GLU A 64 -17.02 20.34 -11.84
C GLU A 64 -17.26 18.87 -12.22
N ALA A 65 -16.23 18.17 -12.70
CA ALA A 65 -16.31 16.76 -13.06
C ALA A 65 -16.49 15.87 -11.82
N ASP A 66 -15.79 16.17 -10.72
CA ASP A 66 -15.96 15.48 -9.43
C ASP A 66 -17.29 15.83 -8.75
N ALA A 67 -17.80 17.06 -8.95
CA ALA A 67 -19.08 17.50 -8.39
C ALA A 67 -20.32 16.97 -9.15
N LYS A 68 -20.16 16.49 -10.39
CA LYS A 68 -21.22 15.78 -11.12
C LYS A 68 -21.07 14.27 -10.83
N PRO A 69 -21.82 13.70 -9.86
CA PRO A 69 -21.80 12.25 -9.67
C PRO A 69 -22.23 11.60 -10.97
N ALA A 70 -21.44 10.62 -11.43
CA ALA A 70 -21.71 9.79 -12.59
C ALA A 70 -23.18 9.36 -12.60
N LYS A 71 -24.01 10.05 -13.39
CA LYS A 71 -25.26 9.49 -13.89
C LYS A 71 -24.87 8.73 -15.15
N HIS A 72 -24.86 7.42 -14.99
CA HIS A 72 -24.93 6.34 -15.98
C HIS A 72 -24.80 6.73 -17.46
#